data_AF-A0A6G2DFG7-F1
#
_entry.id   AF-A0A6G2DFG7-F1
#
_cell.length_a   1.000
_cell.length_b   1.000
_cell.length_c   1.000
_cell.angle_alpha   90.00
_cell.angle_beta   90.00
_cell.angle_gamma   90.00
#
_symmetry.space_group_name_H-M   'P 1'
#
loop_
_entity.id
_entity.type
_entity.pdbx_description
1 polymer ?
#
loop_
_entity_poly.entity_id
_entity_poly.type
_entity_poly.pdbx_seq_one_letter_code
_entity_poly.pdbx_strand_id
1 'polypeptide(L)'
;TNNAQGEYYITDVIGIFRETGEKVGAYTLKDFDESLGVNDRVALATAESVMRRRINHKHMVNGVSFVNPEATYIDIDVEIAPEVQIEANVTLKGQTKIGAETVLTNGTYVVD
;
A
#
# COMPACT_ATOMS: atom_id res chain seq x y z
N THR A 1 1.64 23.46 28.01
CA THR A 1 1.98 22.03 27.96
C THR A 1 3.42 21.87 28.39
N ASN A 2 3.78 20.76 29.04
CA ASN A 2 5.16 20.43 29.44
C ASN A 2 5.55 19.10 28.78
N ASN A 3 5.55 19.06 27.44
CA ASN A 3 5.99 17.88 26.69
C ASN A 3 7.43 18.09 26.18
N ALA A 4 8.10 16.98 25.87
CA ALA A 4 9.53 16.97 25.55
C ALA A 4 9.91 17.78 24.30
N GLN A 5 8.93 18.09 23.43
CA GLN A 5 9.14 18.85 22.19
C GLN A 5 8.70 20.32 22.29
N GLY A 6 7.98 20.71 23.35
CA GLY A 6 7.43 22.06 23.50
C GLY A 6 6.27 22.39 22.55
N GLU A 7 5.65 21.37 21.94
CA GLU A 7 4.58 21.54 20.97
C GLU A 7 3.19 21.37 21.59
N TYR A 8 2.14 21.67 20.83
CA TYR A 8 0.76 21.31 21.19
C TYR A 8 0.39 20.03 20.45
N TYR A 9 0.15 18.94 21.19
CA TYR A 9 -0.22 17.67 20.56
C TYR A 9 -1.73 17.56 20.38
N ILE A 10 -2.16 17.20 19.17
CA ILE A 10 -3.56 16.87 18.88
C ILE A 10 -4.07 15.72 19.77
N THR A 11 -3.19 14.81 20.19
CA THR A 11 -3.54 13.69 21.08
C THR A 11 -3.94 14.12 22.48
N ASP A 12 -3.49 15.28 22.96
CA ASP A 12 -3.81 15.79 24.30
C ASP A 12 -5.30 16.12 24.44
N VAL A 13 -5.97 16.41 23.31
CA VAL A 13 -7.42 16.68 23.25
C VAL A 13 -8.24 15.54 23.84
N ILE A 14 -7.78 14.28 23.69
CA ILE A 14 -8.46 13.11 24.26
C ILE A 14 -8.52 13.19 25.79
N GLY A 15 -7.41 13.61 26.43
CA GLY A 15 -7.34 13.81 27.87
C GLY A 15 -8.23 14.96 28.34
N ILE A 16 -8.17 16.10 27.63
CA ILE A 16 -8.98 17.29 27.92
C ILE A 16 -10.48 16.95 27.89
N PHE A 17 -10.95 16.27 26.85
CA PHE A 17 -12.36 15.87 26.74
C PHE A 17 -12.81 14.92 27.84
N ARG A 18 -11.93 14.01 28.27
CA ARG A 18 -12.22 13.13 29.40
C ARG A 18 -12.35 13.92 30.71
N GLU A 19 -11.49 14.90 30.94
CA GLU A 19 -11.52 15.76 32.15
C GLU A 19 -12.75 16.66 32.20
N THR A 20 -13.23 17.14 31.04
CA THR A 20 -14.45 17.95 30.94
C THR A 20 -15.75 17.13 30.95
N GLY A 21 -15.66 15.80 31.11
CA GLY A 21 -16.83 14.91 31.18
C GLY A 21 -17.48 14.60 29.82
N GLU A 22 -16.79 14.89 28.72
CA GLU A 22 -17.27 14.58 27.37
C GLU A 22 -17.15 13.07 27.07
N LYS A 23 -17.90 12.61 26.07
CA LYS A 23 -17.85 11.21 25.63
C LYS A 23 -16.62 10.98 24.75
N VAL A 24 -15.77 10.05 25.16
CA VAL A 24 -14.60 9.59 24.41
C VAL A 24 -14.76 8.10 24.09
N GLY A 25 -14.56 7.73 22.82
CA GLY A 25 -14.62 6.34 22.36
C GLY A 25 -13.38 5.96 21.55
N ALA A 26 -13.08 4.67 21.51
CA ALA A 26 -12.01 4.12 20.67
C ALA A 26 -12.61 3.07 19.71
N TYR A 27 -12.06 3.01 18.50
CA TYR A 27 -12.39 2.00 17.51
C TYR A 27 -11.14 1.19 17.18
N THR A 28 -11.21 -0.13 17.31
CA THR A 28 -10.11 -1.03 16.97
C THR A 28 -10.27 -1.49 15.53
N LEU A 29 -9.24 -1.25 14.72
CA LEU A 29 -9.20 -1.74 13.34
C LEU A 29 -9.06 -3.27 13.33
N LYS A 30 -9.67 -3.89 12.31
CA LYS A 30 -9.53 -5.33 12.07
C LYS A 30 -8.22 -5.68 11.38
N ASP A 31 -7.83 -4.85 10.41
CA ASP A 31 -6.55 -4.94 9.72
C ASP A 31 -5.62 -3.85 10.27
N PHE A 32 -4.51 -4.28 10.90
CA PHE A 32 -3.52 -3.35 11.40
C PHE A 32 -2.81 -2.60 10.27
N ASP A 33 -2.68 -3.23 9.09
CA ASP A 33 -2.00 -2.66 7.92
C ASP A 33 -2.69 -1.38 7.42
N GLU A 34 -3.98 -1.16 7.76
CA GLU A 34 -4.72 0.08 7.45
C GLU A 34 -4.26 1.30 8.27
N SER A 35 -3.58 1.09 9.41
CA SER A 35 -3.09 2.16 10.29
C SER A 35 -1.57 2.30 10.32
N LEU A 36 -0.85 1.64 9.43
CA LEU A 36 0.60 1.72 9.36
C LEU A 36 1.06 3.17 9.18
N GLY A 37 1.81 3.68 10.15
CA GLY A 37 2.52 4.95 10.04
C GLY A 37 3.87 4.79 9.35
N VAL A 38 4.31 5.82 8.63
CA VAL A 38 5.61 5.85 7.95
C VAL A 38 6.44 7.00 8.50
N ASN A 39 7.34 6.68 9.44
CA ASN A 39 8.22 7.66 10.09
C ASN A 39 9.68 7.54 9.63
N ASP A 40 10.04 6.45 8.95
CA ASP A 40 11.38 6.20 8.43
C ASP A 40 11.35 5.31 7.16
N ARG A 41 12.53 5.00 6.62
CA ARG A 41 12.68 4.19 5.40
C ARG A 41 12.33 2.72 5.58
N VAL A 42 12.46 2.18 6.79
CA VAL A 42 12.09 0.79 7.08
C VAL A 42 10.57 0.66 7.11
N ALA A 43 9.90 1.62 7.73
CA ALA A 43 8.45 1.73 7.72
C ALA A 43 7.91 1.93 6.30
N LEU A 44 8.57 2.75 5.47
CA LEU A 44 8.20 2.94 4.07
C LEU A 44 8.27 1.62 3.29
N ALA A 45 9.38 0.89 3.38
CA ALA A 45 9.54 -0.40 2.71
C ALA A 45 8.48 -1.43 3.16
N THR A 46 8.08 -1.37 4.44
CA THR A 46 7.00 -2.21 4.98
C THR A 46 5.65 -1.85 4.35
N ALA A 47 5.30 -0.56 4.32
CA ALA A 47 4.06 -0.08 3.70
C ALA A 47 4.00 -0.40 2.19
N GLU A 48 5.11 -0.25 1.47
CA GLU A 48 5.22 -0.62 0.06
C GLU A 48 4.98 -2.12 -0.17
N SER A 49 5.48 -2.99 0.72
CA SER A 49 5.23 -4.43 0.63
C SER A 49 3.75 -4.77 0.81
N VAL A 50 3.05 -4.10 1.74
CA VAL A 50 1.59 -4.24 1.90
C VAL A 50 0.88 -3.82 0.62
N MET A 51 1.22 -2.65 0.07
CA MET A 51 0.58 -2.14 -1.16
C MET A 51 0.85 -3.04 -2.37
N ARG A 52 2.08 -3.53 -2.55
CA ARG A 52 2.42 -4.50 -3.60
C ARG A 52 1.54 -5.74 -3.54
N ARG A 53 1.37 -6.33 -2.34
CA ARG A 53 0.47 -7.48 -2.16
C ARG A 53 -0.97 -7.16 -2.55
N ARG A 54 -1.49 -6.00 -2.12
CA ARG A 54 -2.86 -5.56 -2.44
C ARG A 54 -3.08 -5.34 -3.94
N ILE A 55 -2.15 -4.67 -4.61
CA ILE A 55 -2.20 -4.40 -6.06
C ILE A 55 -2.13 -5.71 -6.84
N ASN A 56 -1.15 -6.55 -6.55
CA ASN A 56 -0.97 -7.81 -7.27
C ASN A 56 -2.14 -8.77 -7.02
N HIS A 57 -2.69 -8.80 -5.80
CA HIS A 57 -3.91 -9.55 -5.50
C HIS A 57 -5.11 -9.08 -6.35
N LYS A 58 -5.31 -7.77 -6.52
CA LYS A 58 -6.36 -7.22 -7.38
C LYS A 58 -6.21 -7.72 -8.83
N HIS A 59 -5.00 -7.70 -9.39
CA HIS A 59 -4.76 -8.21 -10.74
C HIS A 59 -4.95 -9.73 -10.85
N MET A 60 -4.49 -10.49 -9.85
CA MET A 60 -4.70 -11.95 -9.82
C MET A 60 -6.18 -12.33 -9.79
N VAL A 61 -6.99 -11.65 -8.97
CA VAL A 61 -8.45 -11.84 -8.95
C VAL A 61 -9.09 -11.51 -10.30
N ASN A 62 -8.50 -10.59 -11.06
CA ASN A 62 -8.96 -10.19 -12.39
C ASN A 62 -8.38 -11.05 -13.54
N GLY A 63 -7.72 -12.18 -13.25
CA GLY A 63 -7.27 -13.14 -14.26
C GLY A 63 -5.84 -12.93 -14.78
N VAL A 64 -5.00 -12.18 -14.07
CA VAL A 64 -3.57 -12.04 -14.39
C VAL A 64 -2.76 -13.09 -13.63
N SER A 65 -1.87 -13.79 -14.32
CA SER A 65 -1.00 -14.80 -13.72
C SER A 65 0.37 -14.22 -13.37
N PHE A 66 0.82 -14.44 -12.14
CA PHE A 66 2.14 -14.03 -11.65
C PHE A 66 2.98 -15.25 -11.31
N VAL A 67 4.21 -15.31 -11.82
CA VAL A 67 5.19 -16.33 -11.41
C VAL A 67 5.69 -16.05 -9.99
N ASN A 68 5.98 -14.79 -9.67
CA ASN A 68 6.33 -14.36 -8.32
C ASN A 68 5.70 -12.99 -8.01
N PRO A 69 4.54 -12.94 -7.35
CA PRO A 69 3.86 -11.70 -7.02
C PRO A 69 4.62 -10.85 -5.97
N GLU A 70 5.55 -11.42 -5.21
CA GLU A 70 6.33 -10.63 -4.23
C GLU A 70 7.47 -9.85 -4.89
N ALA A 71 7.90 -10.29 -6.08
CA ALA A 71 9.00 -9.71 -6.86
C ALA A 71 8.53 -8.96 -8.11
N THR A 72 7.30 -8.47 -8.14
CA THR A 72 6.75 -7.68 -9.27
C THR A 72 6.28 -6.32 -8.77
N TYR A 73 6.58 -5.27 -9.53
CA TYR A 73 6.41 -3.88 -9.12
C TYR A 73 5.43 -3.19 -10.05
N ILE A 74 4.19 -3.03 -9.61
CA ILE A 74 3.10 -2.48 -10.41
C ILE A 74 2.55 -1.27 -9.66
N ASP A 75 2.53 -0.11 -10.32
CA ASP A 75 1.90 1.09 -9.77
C ASP A 75 0.37 0.94 -9.74
N ILE A 76 -0.30 1.65 -8.83
CA ILE A 76 -1.74 1.50 -8.55
C ILE A 76 -2.65 1.79 -9.76
N ASP A 77 -2.18 2.62 -10.70
CA ASP A 77 -2.92 3.10 -11.87
C ASP A 77 -2.67 2.26 -13.13
N VAL A 78 -1.83 1.21 -13.05
CA VAL A 78 -1.57 0.31 -14.18
C VAL A 78 -2.79 -0.55 -14.47
N GLU A 79 -3.15 -0.64 -15.75
CA GLU A 79 -4.24 -1.49 -16.23
C GLU A 79 -3.66 -2.75 -16.91
N ILE A 80 -4.10 -3.92 -16.46
CA ILE A 80 -3.66 -5.21 -17.00
C ILE A 80 -4.89 -6.03 -17.33
N ALA A 81 -5.03 -6.39 -18.60
CA ALA A 81 -6.10 -7.26 -19.08
C ALA A 81 -5.96 -8.70 -18.54
N PRO A 82 -7.04 -9.49 -18.47
CA PRO A 82 -6.96 -10.92 -18.12
C PRO A 82 -6.09 -11.70 -19.12
N GLU A 83 -5.65 -12.89 -18.72
CA GLU A 83 -4.81 -13.79 -19.53
C GLU A 83 -3.40 -13.24 -19.82
N VAL A 84 -2.96 -12.25 -19.05
CA VAL A 84 -1.56 -11.79 -19.05
C VAL A 84 -0.74 -12.66 -18.09
N GLN A 85 0.48 -13.02 -18.51
CA GLN A 85 1.45 -13.72 -17.67
C GLN A 85 2.62 -12.81 -17.34
N ILE A 86 2.97 -12.74 -16.05
CA ILE A 86 3.99 -11.84 -15.52
C ILE A 86 5.04 -12.66 -14.77
N GLU A 87 6.27 -12.66 -15.28
CA GLU A 87 7.41 -13.25 -14.59
C GLU A 87 7.90 -12.38 -13.41
N ALA A 88 8.80 -12.93 -12.60
CA ALA A 88 9.47 -12.16 -11.55
C ALA A 88 10.25 -10.96 -12.12
N ASN A 89 10.44 -9.91 -11.32
CA ASN A 89 11.19 -8.69 -11.62
C ASN A 89 10.65 -7.83 -12.78
N VAL A 90 9.37 -7.98 -13.13
CA VAL A 90 8.69 -7.04 -14.03
C VAL A 90 8.32 -5.77 -13.27
N THR A 91 8.54 -4.60 -13.90
CA THR A 91 8.16 -3.29 -13.37
C THR A 91 7.27 -2.54 -14.36
N LEU A 92 6.06 -2.17 -13.93
CA LEU A 92 5.08 -1.40 -14.71
C LEU A 92 4.71 -0.14 -13.92
N LYS A 93 4.84 1.03 -14.53
CA LYS A 93 4.68 2.32 -13.83
C LYS A 93 3.75 3.30 -14.55
N GLY A 94 3.32 4.32 -13.82
CA GLY A 94 2.48 5.38 -14.35
C GLY A 94 1.11 4.84 -14.79
N GLN A 95 0.69 5.17 -16.01
CA GLN A 95 -0.59 4.76 -16.58
C GLN A 95 -0.46 3.62 -17.61
N THR A 96 0.62 2.84 -17.51
CA THR A 96 0.90 1.71 -18.41
C THR A 96 -0.33 0.80 -18.59
N LYS A 97 -0.61 0.41 -19.83
CA LYS A 97 -1.70 -0.53 -20.17
C LYS A 97 -1.15 -1.77 -20.87
N ILE A 98 -1.50 -2.94 -20.35
CA ILE A 98 -1.09 -4.23 -20.91
C ILE A 98 -2.32 -4.97 -21.44
N GLY A 99 -2.27 -5.33 -22.73
CA GLY A 99 -3.33 -6.07 -23.42
C GLY A 99 -3.34 -7.56 -23.09
N ALA A 100 -4.47 -8.22 -23.35
CA ALA A 100 -4.66 -9.65 -23.09
C ALA A 100 -3.66 -10.50 -23.89
N GLU A 101 -3.43 -11.74 -23.43
CA GLU A 101 -2.51 -12.71 -24.07
C GLU A 101 -1.04 -12.23 -24.15
N THR A 102 -0.68 -11.20 -23.37
CA THR A 102 0.69 -10.71 -23.26
C THR A 102 1.50 -11.55 -22.27
N VAL A 103 2.76 -11.82 -22.58
CA VAL A 103 3.74 -12.41 -21.65
C VAL A 103 4.83 -11.38 -21.37
N LEU A 104 4.96 -10.98 -20.10
CA LEU A 104 6.00 -10.08 -19.62
C LEU A 104 7.09 -10.89 -18.91
N THR A 105 8.27 -10.93 -19.50
CA THR A 105 9.40 -11.71 -19.00
C THR A 105 10.28 -10.92 -18.04
N ASN A 106 11.16 -11.62 -17.32
CA ASN A 106 12.08 -11.07 -16.34
C ASN A 106 12.83 -9.83 -16.85
N GLY A 107 12.89 -8.78 -16.03
CA GLY A 107 13.60 -7.55 -16.34
C GLY A 107 12.84 -6.56 -17.22
N THR A 108 11.61 -6.87 -17.63
CA THR A 108 10.75 -5.91 -18.34
C THR A 108 10.49 -4.68 -17.46
N TYR A 109 10.72 -3.49 -18.03
CA TYR A 109 10.54 -2.20 -17.36
C TYR A 109 9.79 -1.25 -18.29
N VAL A 110 8.57 -0.88 -17.92
CA VAL A 110 7.71 0.02 -18.71
C VAL A 110 7.27 1.20 -17.86
N VAL A 111 7.39 2.41 -18.44
CA VAL A 111 6.94 3.66 -17.85
C VAL A 111 6.22 4.44 -18.94
N ASP A 112 4.99 4.86 -18.63
CA ASP A 112 4.19 5.80 -19.41
C ASP A 112 4.03 7.11 -18.61
#